data_AF-A0A081N3V8-F1
#
_entry.id   AF-A0A081N3V8-F1
#
_cell.length_a   1.000
_cell.length_b   1.000
_cell.length_c   1.000
_cell.angle_alpha   90.00
_cell.angle_beta   90.00
_cell.angle_gamma   90.00
#
_symmetry.space_group_name_H-M   'P 1'
#
loop_
_entity.id
_entity.type
_entity.pdbx_description
1 polymer ?
#
loop_
_entity_poly.entity_id
_entity_poly.type
_entity_poly.pdbx_seq_one_letter_code
_entity_poly.pdbx_strand_id
1 'polypeptide(L)'
;MSNSYESEVSDRGIFIKSNKARSLLILLATLMIGCLLGVLTVGMVVRDKVQTARQFTQKEGFVLQIESVLKPSVRQQPKLNPILNRYSEKVQGIFALSRTSLQLEMDAMMEELSTVVSEQQLDRLEHRRS
;
A
#
# COMPACT_ATOMS: atom_id res chain seq x y z
N MET A 1 42.07 40.10 39.20
CA MET A 1 41.53 38.71 39.31
C MET A 1 40.13 38.65 38.71
N SER A 2 39.99 38.79 37.38
CA SER A 2 38.67 38.78 36.71
C SER A 2 38.67 38.06 35.36
N ASN A 3 39.63 37.15 35.12
CA ASN A 3 39.79 36.49 33.82
C ASN A 3 39.63 34.95 33.88
N SER A 4 39.23 34.42 35.04
CA SER A 4 39.05 32.96 35.24
C SER A 4 37.58 32.54 35.27
N TYR A 5 36.65 33.47 35.44
CA TYR A 5 35.21 33.17 35.52
C TYR A 5 34.50 33.17 34.15
N GLU A 6 35.00 33.90 33.14
CA GLU A 6 34.40 33.90 31.80
C GLU A 6 34.72 32.65 30.99
N SER A 7 35.87 32.02 31.21
CA SER A 7 36.31 30.82 30.50
C SER A 7 35.49 29.57 30.87
N GLU A 8 35.00 29.46 32.11
CA GLU A 8 34.18 28.32 32.55
C GLU A 8 32.72 28.37 32.04
N VAL A 9 32.18 29.58 31.84
CA VAL A 9 30.78 29.74 31.40
C VAL A 9 30.62 29.44 29.91
N SER A 10 31.61 29.80 29.09
CA SER A 10 31.63 29.49 27.66
C SER A 10 31.72 27.99 27.38
N ASP A 11 32.53 27.26 28.17
CA ASP A 11 32.73 25.81 27.99
C ASP A 11 31.49 24.98 28.39
N ARG A 12 30.77 25.40 29.44
CA ARG A 12 29.48 24.78 29.82
C ARG A 12 28.37 25.03 28.80
N GLY A 13 28.35 26.19 28.15
CA GLY A 13 27.37 26.51 27.10
C GLY A 13 27.51 25.63 25.86
N ILE A 14 28.74 25.27 25.50
CA ILE A 14 29.06 24.37 24.38
C ILE A 14 28.69 22.91 24.72
N PHE A 15 28.93 22.47 25.95
CA PHE A 15 28.59 21.12 26.42
C PHE A 15 27.08 20.86 26.50
N ILE A 16 26.27 21.85 26.89
CA ILE A 16 24.80 21.68 26.93
C ILE A 16 24.20 21.66 25.51
N LYS A 17 24.78 22.41 24.57
CA LYS A 17 24.36 22.38 23.16
C LYS A 17 24.65 21.02 22.50
N SER A 18 25.80 20.40 22.81
CA SER A 18 26.20 19.10 22.25
C SER A 18 25.35 17.94 22.79
N ASN A 19 24.94 17.96 24.06
CA ASN A 19 24.09 16.92 24.63
C ASN A 19 22.64 16.97 24.11
N LYS A 20 22.09 18.17 23.91
CA LYS A 20 20.77 18.35 23.27
C LYS A 20 20.80 17.93 21.80
N ALA A 21 21.88 18.24 21.08
CA ALA A 21 22.06 17.82 19.70
C ALA A 21 22.19 16.29 19.57
N ARG A 22 22.95 15.65 20.46
CA ARG A 22 23.07 14.18 20.51
C ARG A 22 21.74 13.52 20.82
N SER A 23 20.97 14.05 21.77
CA SER A 23 19.64 13.55 22.13
C SER A 23 18.65 13.71 20.97
N LEU A 24 18.65 14.86 20.29
CA LEU A 24 17.83 15.09 19.10
C LEU A 24 18.22 14.13 17.95
N LEU A 25 19.51 13.84 17.78
CA LEU A 25 20.01 12.94 16.75
C LEU A 25 19.56 11.49 17.03
N ILE A 26 19.60 11.04 18.29
CA ILE A 26 19.09 9.73 18.70
C ILE A 26 17.56 9.66 18.51
N LEU A 27 16.83 10.73 18.83
CA LEU A 27 15.38 10.82 18.59
C LEU A 27 15.06 10.72 17.09
N LEU A 28 15.81 11.44 16.25
CA LEU A 28 15.61 11.42 14.80
C LEU A 28 15.95 10.04 14.21
N ALA A 29 17.02 9.41 14.68
CA ALA A 29 17.43 8.08 14.25
C ALA A 29 16.38 7.01 14.62
N THR A 30 15.86 7.05 15.84
CA THR A 30 14.79 6.13 16.28
C THR A 30 13.48 6.36 15.54
N LEU A 31 13.12 7.62 15.26
CA LEU A 31 11.97 7.97 14.44
C LEU A 31 12.11 7.45 13.00
N MET A 32 13.30 7.59 12.41
CA MET A 32 13.58 7.05 11.07
C MET A 32 13.47 5.53 11.05
N ILE A 33 13.99 4.84 12.06
CA ILE A 33 13.85 3.37 12.18
C ILE A 33 12.37 2.98 12.30
N GLY A 34 11.59 3.66 13.15
CA GLY A 34 10.16 3.42 13.28
C GLY A 34 9.39 3.68 11.99
N CYS A 35 9.74 4.74 11.26
CA CYS A 35 9.14 5.07 9.96
C CYS A 35 9.47 4.00 8.91
N LEU A 36 10.74 3.57 8.82
CA LEU A 36 11.17 2.50 7.92
C LEU A 36 10.45 1.19 8.22
N LEU A 37 10.32 0.82 9.50
CA LEU A 37 9.56 -0.37 9.92
C LEU A 37 8.07 -0.24 9.58
N GLY A 38 7.49 0.94 9.79
CA GLY A 38 6.09 1.22 9.44
C GLY A 38 5.82 1.09 7.95
N VAL A 39 6.63 1.74 7.11
CA VAL A 39 6.51 1.68 5.65
C VAL A 39 6.74 0.26 5.13
N LEU A 40 7.72 -0.47 5.68
CA LEU A 40 7.98 -1.85 5.29
C LEU A 40 6.81 -2.77 5.66
N THR A 41 6.26 -2.61 6.87
CA THR A 41 5.11 -3.40 7.34
C THR A 41 3.87 -3.12 6.50
N VAL A 42 3.55 -1.85 6.23
CA VAL A 42 2.43 -1.49 5.37
C VAL A 42 2.65 -2.00 3.94
N GLY A 43 3.86 -1.84 3.39
CA GLY A 43 4.20 -2.34 2.06
C GLY A 43 4.05 -3.86 1.94
N MET A 44 4.43 -4.61 2.97
CA MET A 44 4.31 -6.06 3.00
C MET A 44 2.84 -6.52 3.14
N VAL A 45 2.06 -5.89 4.03
CA VAL A 45 0.62 -6.19 4.22
C VAL A 45 -0.21 -5.78 2.99
N VAL A 46 0.10 -4.64 2.38
CA VAL A 46 -0.59 -4.19 1.16
C VAL A 46 -0.27 -5.11 -0.01
N ARG A 47 0.99 -5.53 -0.19
CA ARG A 47 1.35 -6.49 -1.24
C ARG A 47 0.62 -7.82 -1.07
N ASP A 48 0.57 -8.35 0.16
CA ASP A 48 -0.12 -9.61 0.43
C ASP A 48 -1.62 -9.49 0.15
N LYS A 49 -2.28 -8.43 0.64
CA LYS A 49 -3.70 -8.18 0.36
C LYS A 49 -4.02 -7.92 -1.11
N VAL A 50 -3.17 -7.17 -1.81
CA VAL A 50 -3.31 -6.92 -3.26
C VAL A 50 -3.10 -8.21 -4.05
N GLN A 51 -2.16 -9.05 -3.64
CA GLN A 51 -1.89 -10.35 -4.27
C GLN A 51 -3.04 -11.34 -4.02
N THR A 52 -3.58 -11.41 -2.80
CA THR A 52 -4.79 -12.17 -2.48
C THR A 52 -6.01 -11.65 -3.26
N ALA A 53 -6.19 -10.33 -3.37
CA ALA A 53 -7.28 -9.74 -4.16
C ALA A 53 -7.13 -10.04 -5.66
N ARG A 54 -5.90 -10.02 -6.19
CA ARG A 54 -5.60 -10.45 -7.57
C ARG A 54 -5.89 -11.93 -7.79
N GLN A 55 -5.59 -12.77 -6.80
CA GLN A 55 -5.90 -14.20 -6.84
C GLN A 55 -7.41 -14.44 -6.84
N PHE A 56 -8.21 -13.67 -6.10
CA PHE A 56 -9.68 -13.72 -6.16
C PHE A 56 -10.25 -13.38 -7.54
N THR A 57 -9.56 -12.54 -8.32
CA THR A 57 -9.95 -12.23 -9.70
C THR A 57 -9.66 -13.39 -10.66
N GLN A 58 -8.78 -14.33 -10.28
CA GLN A 58 -8.42 -15.50 -11.08
C GLN A 58 -9.22 -16.73 -10.60
N LYS A 59 -9.67 -17.57 -11.55
CA LYS A 59 -10.46 -18.78 -11.28
C LYS A 59 -9.86 -19.66 -10.18
N GLU A 60 -8.54 -19.86 -10.25
CA GLU A 60 -7.80 -20.76 -9.36
C GLU A 60 -7.68 -20.19 -7.94
N GLY A 61 -7.53 -18.88 -7.79
CA GLY A 61 -7.42 -18.26 -6.46
C GLY A 61 -8.72 -18.28 -5.67
N PHE A 62 -9.88 -18.17 -6.34
CA PHE A 62 -11.18 -18.35 -5.68
C PHE A 62 -11.35 -19.77 -5.12
N VAL A 63 -11.00 -20.79 -5.92
CA VAL A 63 -11.11 -22.21 -5.51
C VAL A 63 -10.16 -22.50 -4.34
N LEU A 64 -8.89 -22.12 -4.48
CA LEU A 64 -7.86 -22.32 -3.44
C LEU A 64 -8.24 -21.65 -2.11
N GLN A 65 -8.81 -20.45 -2.16
CA GLN A 65 -9.19 -19.73 -0.96
C GLN A 65 -10.36 -20.38 -0.24
N ILE A 66 -11.39 -20.79 -0.99
CA ILE A 66 -12.53 -21.50 -0.40
C ILE A 66 -12.13 -22.88 0.12
N GLU A 67 -11.25 -23.59 -0.57
CA GLU A 67 -10.69 -24.86 -0.09
C GLU A 67 -9.83 -24.68 1.16
N SER A 68 -9.07 -23.58 1.28
CA SER A 68 -8.26 -23.29 2.47
C SER A 68 -9.10 -23.08 3.74
N VAL A 69 -10.32 -22.54 3.57
CA VAL A 69 -11.27 -22.30 4.65
C VAL A 69 -12.04 -23.58 4.98
N LEU A 70 -12.55 -24.28 3.96
CA LEU A 70 -13.38 -25.46 4.13
C LEU A 70 -12.58 -26.71 4.52
N LYS A 71 -11.29 -26.77 4.18
CA LYS A 71 -10.39 -27.92 4.38
C LYS A 71 -11.09 -29.25 4.02
N PRO A 72 -11.58 -29.40 2.78
CA PRO A 72 -12.42 -30.54 2.42
C PRO A 72 -11.65 -31.86 2.49
N SER A 73 -12.30 -32.92 2.97
CA SER A 73 -11.72 -34.27 2.92
C SER A 73 -11.60 -34.79 1.48
N VAL A 74 -10.72 -35.77 1.26
CA VAL A 74 -10.48 -36.40 -0.06
C VAL A 74 -11.78 -36.95 -0.69
N ARG A 75 -12.77 -37.34 0.13
CA ARG A 75 -14.07 -37.84 -0.34
C ARG A 75 -15.05 -36.72 -0.72
N GLN A 76 -14.84 -35.50 -0.23
CA GLN A 76 -15.70 -34.34 -0.48
C GLN A 76 -15.21 -33.49 -1.65
N GLN A 77 -13.89 -33.44 -1.89
CA GLN A 77 -13.28 -32.74 -3.04
C GLN A 77 -13.98 -32.98 -4.38
N PRO A 78 -14.24 -34.24 -4.83
CA PRO A 78 -14.85 -34.46 -6.14
C PRO A 78 -16.30 -33.94 -6.23
N LYS A 79 -16.99 -33.76 -5.09
CA LYS A 79 -18.33 -33.16 -5.05
C LYS A 79 -18.27 -31.62 -4.96
N LEU A 80 -17.21 -31.08 -4.36
CA LEU A 80 -17.02 -29.65 -4.16
C LEU A 80 -16.46 -28.97 -5.41
N ASN A 81 -15.49 -29.58 -6.09
CA ASN A 81 -14.85 -29.05 -7.30
C ASN A 81 -15.83 -28.54 -8.37
N PRO A 82 -16.87 -29.29 -8.78
CA PRO A 82 -17.81 -28.78 -9.80
C PRO A 82 -18.60 -27.56 -9.30
N ILE A 83 -18.90 -27.49 -8.00
CA ILE A 83 -19.59 -26.34 -7.40
C ILE A 83 -18.64 -25.13 -7.42
N LEU A 84 -17.42 -25.30 -6.88
CA LEU A 84 -16.44 -24.22 -6.78
C LEU A 84 -16.05 -23.68 -8.17
N ASN A 85 -15.88 -24.56 -9.16
CA ASN A 85 -15.59 -24.15 -10.54
C ASN A 85 -16.73 -23.36 -11.19
N ARG A 86 -17.99 -23.76 -10.95
CA ARG A 86 -19.14 -23.02 -11.49
C ARG A 86 -19.23 -21.60 -10.91
N TYR A 87 -18.92 -21.45 -9.63
CA TYR A 87 -18.97 -20.13 -8.98
C TYR A 87 -17.72 -19.29 -9.29
N SER A 88 -16.54 -19.90 -9.46
CA SER A 88 -15.33 -19.19 -9.88
C SER A 88 -15.50 -18.56 -11.27
N GLU A 89 -16.17 -19.25 -12.19
CA GLU A 89 -16.55 -18.70 -13.51
C GLU A 89 -17.46 -17.48 -13.41
N LYS A 90 -18.49 -17.55 -12.57
CA LYS A 90 -19.42 -16.43 -12.38
C LYS A 90 -18.72 -15.22 -11.78
N VAL A 91 -17.87 -15.45 -10.78
CA VAL A 91 -17.10 -14.38 -10.13
C VAL A 91 -16.14 -13.73 -11.12
N GLN A 92 -15.45 -14.53 -11.95
CA GLN A 92 -14.59 -14.00 -13.01
C GLN A 92 -15.39 -13.15 -14.02
N GLY A 93 -16.57 -13.60 -14.43
CA GLY A 93 -17.46 -12.85 -15.31
C GLY A 93 -17.91 -11.51 -14.71
N ILE A 94 -18.23 -11.48 -13.42
CA ILE A 94 -18.59 -10.25 -12.69
C ILE A 94 -17.42 -9.26 -12.69
N PHE A 95 -16.20 -9.73 -12.39
CA PHE A 95 -15.03 -8.86 -12.41
C PHE A 95 -14.68 -8.36 -13.81
N ALA A 96 -14.82 -9.20 -14.84
CA ALA A 96 -14.60 -8.81 -16.22
C ALA A 96 -15.59 -7.71 -16.63
N LEU A 97 -16.89 -7.91 -16.36
CA LEU A 97 -17.92 -6.93 -16.66
C LEU A 97 -17.71 -5.63 -15.88
N SER A 98 -17.44 -5.71 -14.58
CA SER A 98 -17.19 -4.55 -13.73
C SER A 98 -15.98 -3.74 -14.21
N ARG A 99 -14.91 -4.40 -14.66
CA ARG A 99 -13.74 -3.73 -15.22
C ARG A 99 -14.10 -2.98 -16.51
N THR A 100 -14.87 -3.59 -17.39
CA THR A 100 -15.34 -2.94 -18.63
C THR A 100 -16.23 -1.74 -18.33
N SER A 101 -17.20 -1.89 -17.42
CA SER A 101 -18.06 -0.77 -16.99
C SER A 101 -17.24 0.36 -16.39
N LEU A 102 -16.27 0.05 -15.52
CA LEU A 102 -15.41 1.06 -14.92
C LEU A 102 -14.58 1.80 -15.97
N GLN A 103 -14.02 1.09 -16.97
CA GLN A 103 -13.28 1.72 -18.05
C GLN A 103 -14.16 2.69 -18.86
N LEU A 104 -15.39 2.29 -19.17
CA LEU A 104 -16.33 3.11 -19.93
C LEU A 104 -16.70 4.39 -19.17
N GLU A 105 -16.97 4.30 -17.86
CA GLU A 105 -17.24 5.46 -17.02
C GLU A 105 -16.01 6.37 -16.88
N MET A 106 -14.82 5.79 -16.76
CA MET A 106 -13.57 6.56 -16.72
C MET A 106 -13.29 7.27 -18.04
N ASP A 107 -13.62 6.67 -19.18
CA ASP A 107 -13.48 7.28 -20.50
C ASP A 107 -14.47 8.44 -20.69
N ALA A 108 -15.73 8.25 -20.30
CA ALA A 108 -16.75 9.30 -20.33
C ALA A 108 -16.37 10.47 -19.42
N MET A 109 -15.91 10.19 -18.20
CA MET A 109 -15.38 11.21 -17.29
C MET A 109 -14.20 11.96 -17.91
N MET A 110 -13.33 11.28 -18.66
CA MET A 110 -12.18 11.92 -19.30
C MET A 110 -12.58 12.84 -20.44
N GLU A 111 -13.57 12.43 -21.23
CA GLU A 111 -14.17 13.26 -22.27
C GLU A 111 -14.81 14.52 -21.67
N GLU A 112 -15.59 14.37 -20.59
CA GLU A 112 -16.16 15.51 -19.87
C GLU A 112 -15.08 16.43 -19.28
N LEU A 113 -14.06 15.86 -18.64
CA LEU A 113 -12.95 16.63 -18.07
C LEU A 113 -12.17 17.38 -19.14
N SER A 114 -11.99 16.82 -20.34
CA SER A 114 -11.28 17.49 -21.45
C SER A 114 -11.89 18.85 -21.84
N THR A 115 -13.17 19.06 -21.53
CA THR A 115 -13.86 20.34 -21.77
C THR A 115 -13.59 21.40 -20.69
N VAL A 116 -13.05 21.00 -19.53
CA VAL A 116 -12.91 21.84 -18.32
C VAL A 116 -11.45 22.01 -17.89
N VAL A 117 -10.60 20.98 -18.06
CA VAL A 117 -9.18 21.03 -17.66
C VAL A 117 -8.26 21.32 -18.84
N SER A 118 -7.09 21.88 -18.54
CA SER A 118 -6.09 22.19 -19.57
C SER A 118 -5.38 20.93 -20.08
N GLU A 119 -4.84 20.99 -21.30
CA GLU A 119 -4.10 19.87 -21.91
C GLU A 119 -2.96 19.35 -21.01
N GLN A 120 -2.28 20.24 -20.27
CA GLN A 120 -1.23 19.86 -19.31
C GLN A 120 -1.76 19.07 -18.09
N GLN A 121 -3.01 19.30 -17.68
CA GLN A 121 -3.65 18.55 -16.61
C GLN A 121 -4.17 17.19 -17.10
N LEU A 122 -4.62 17.14 -18.36
CA LEU A 122 -5.06 15.92 -19.03
C LEU A 122 -3.89 14.95 -19.26
N ASP A 123 -2.75 15.45 -19.73
CA ASP A 123 -1.53 14.67 -19.97
C ASP A 123 -0.97 14.06 -18.67
N ARG A 124 -1.08 14.76 -17.54
CA ARG A 124 -0.73 14.23 -16.20
C ARG A 124 -1.66 13.10 -15.74
N LEU A 125 -2.91 13.13 -16.17
CA LEU A 125 -3.89 12.09 -15.82
C LEU A 125 -3.70 10.84 -16.71
N GLU A 126 -3.40 11.02 -18.00
CA GLU A 126 -3.08 9.90 -18.91
C GLU A 126 -1.81 9.16 -18.48
N HIS A 127 -0.75 9.87 -18.10
CA HIS A 127 0.51 9.27 -17.63
C HIS A 127 0.37 8.46 -16.32
N ARG A 128 -0.68 8.69 -15.52
CA ARG A 128 -0.98 7.86 -14.33
C ARG A 128 -1.90 6.68 -14.61
N ARG A 129 -2.49 6.62 -15.80
CA ARG A 129 -3.41 5.57 -16.22
C ARG A 129 -2.70 4.38 -16.90
N SER A 130 -1.52 4.59 -17.52
CA SER A 130 -0.67 3.53 -18.12
C SER A 130 0.17 2.79 -17.09
#